data_AF-A0A3C1DIX4-F1
#
_entry.id   AF-A0A3C1DIX4-F1
#
_cell.length_a   1.000
_cell.length_b   1.000
_cell.length_c   1.000
_cell.angle_alpha   90.00
_cell.angle_beta   90.00
_cell.angle_gamma   90.00
#
_symmetry.space_group_name_H-M   'P 1'
#
loop_
_entity.id
_entity.type
_entity.pdbx_description
1 polymer ?
#
loop_
_entity_poly.entity_id
_entity_poly.type
_entity_poly.pdbx_seq_one_letter_code
_entity_poly.pdbx_strand_id
1 'polypeptide(L)'
;MRRSKVSSVTVLTCISVVAAVGIQTTGQSAAGAASQTPTKSGFVEPFAGVHRYEKLAPTQVAHSWQINQAIGQRRADEIAKKIGLKKSNVFTKKQYRLFITGRGKGGDRSSAKLVDQSVRILTNTVGRPLYSKIHGKLVPSVLASYGLMVNKSGMLESPANSSAPTRKVNAVIEPGGYLGQWCRANGAKKALRMLYRSAYTAEAVYGNKAQQISGAAQLVANKKVGKSTKMVGMSMVPSIWIVNFALIYTLNPSAAAKMPAKWAPIPRRVAKAIEASSTGQVPYLRYASSLR
;
A
#
# COMPACT_ATOMS: atom_id res chain seq x y z
N MET A 1 2.93 30.62 -60.85
CA MET A 1 2.33 29.29 -60.58
C MET A 1 3.48 28.39 -60.12
N ARG A 2 3.54 27.75 -58.96
CA ARG A 2 2.55 26.98 -58.19
C ARG A 2 3.01 26.98 -56.72
N ARG A 3 2.12 27.37 -55.80
CA ARG A 3 2.34 27.33 -54.34
C ARG A 3 2.49 25.87 -53.87
N SER A 4 3.44 25.60 -52.97
CA SER A 4 3.27 24.50 -52.01
C SER A 4 3.54 25.03 -50.59
N LYS A 5 2.52 24.90 -49.74
CA LYS A 5 2.52 25.28 -48.33
C LYS A 5 3.09 24.10 -47.56
N VAL A 6 4.20 24.29 -46.87
CA VAL A 6 4.61 23.36 -45.79
C VAL A 6 4.02 23.92 -44.50
N SER A 7 2.87 23.37 -44.11
CA SER A 7 2.27 23.61 -42.80
C SER A 7 3.06 22.82 -41.75
N SER A 8 3.93 23.51 -41.02
CA SER A 8 4.52 23.00 -39.79
C SER A 8 3.42 22.78 -38.77
N VAL A 9 3.07 21.51 -38.51
CA VAL A 9 2.21 21.12 -37.40
C VAL A 9 3.07 21.17 -36.14
N THR A 10 3.00 22.30 -35.42
CA THR A 10 3.55 22.42 -34.07
C THR A 10 2.72 21.53 -33.15
N VAL A 11 3.21 20.33 -32.87
CA VAL A 11 2.64 19.45 -31.83
C VAL A 11 2.86 20.16 -30.50
N LEU A 12 1.79 20.74 -29.97
CA LEU A 12 1.74 21.31 -28.62
C LEU A 12 1.86 20.15 -27.62
N THR A 13 3.10 19.83 -27.25
CA THR A 13 3.40 18.88 -26.17
C THR A 13 3.03 19.56 -24.85
N CYS A 14 1.78 19.39 -24.41
CA CYS A 14 1.40 19.71 -23.03
C CYS A 14 2.06 18.69 -22.09
N ILE A 15 3.35 18.88 -21.85
CA ILE A 15 4.06 18.26 -20.73
C ILE A 15 3.55 18.97 -19.48
N SER A 16 2.50 18.45 -18.87
CA SER A 16 2.24 18.74 -17.47
C SER A 16 3.33 18.06 -16.67
N VAL A 17 4.49 18.74 -16.57
CA VAL A 17 5.52 18.47 -15.58
C VAL A 17 4.86 18.71 -14.23
N VAL A 18 4.26 17.68 -13.65
CA VAL A 18 4.32 17.57 -12.19
C VAL A 18 5.76 17.16 -11.94
N ALA A 19 6.62 18.17 -11.88
CA ALA A 19 7.91 18.01 -11.26
C ALA A 19 7.58 17.36 -9.92
N ALA A 20 8.15 16.20 -9.66
CA ALA A 20 8.54 15.89 -8.30
C ALA A 20 9.49 17.02 -7.90
N VAL A 21 8.92 18.16 -7.50
CA VAL A 21 9.67 19.16 -6.78
C VAL A 21 10.09 18.39 -5.55
N GLY A 22 11.36 17.98 -5.56
CA GLY A 22 12.09 17.65 -4.37
C GLY A 22 12.08 18.93 -3.53
N ILE A 23 10.97 19.18 -2.85
CA ILE A 23 10.99 20.05 -1.70
C ILE A 23 11.86 19.26 -0.73
N GLN A 24 13.13 19.67 -0.65
CA GLN A 24 13.98 19.40 0.50
C GLN A 24 13.29 20.04 1.71
N THR A 25 12.22 19.41 2.19
CA THR A 25 11.66 19.72 3.50
C THR A 25 12.71 19.25 4.48
N THR A 26 13.19 20.19 5.30
CA THR A 26 14.09 19.96 6.43
C THR A 26 13.76 18.65 7.14
N GLY A 27 14.79 17.84 7.35
CA GLY A 27 14.69 16.41 7.68
C GLY A 27 13.86 16.13 8.93
N GLN A 28 12.65 15.63 8.74
CA GLN A 28 11.94 14.92 9.81
C GLN A 28 12.53 13.50 9.90
N SER A 29 13.26 13.23 10.97
CA SER A 29 13.72 11.90 11.35
C SER A 29 12.61 11.11 12.07
N ALA A 30 12.78 9.79 12.24
CA ALA A 30 11.86 8.98 13.06
C ALA A 30 11.70 9.54 14.49
N ALA A 31 12.78 10.09 15.05
CA ALA A 31 12.77 10.77 16.34
C ALA A 31 11.94 12.07 16.29
N GLY A 32 12.06 12.86 15.21
CA GLY A 32 11.24 14.06 15.01
C GLY A 32 9.75 13.78 14.87
N ALA A 33 9.36 12.64 14.26
CA ALA A 33 7.96 12.20 14.23
C ALA A 33 7.46 11.82 15.63
N ALA A 34 8.30 11.17 16.46
CA ALA A 34 7.92 10.75 17.81
C ALA A 34 7.64 11.92 18.78
N SER A 35 8.15 13.12 18.49
CA SER A 35 7.94 14.35 19.29
C SER A 35 6.62 15.06 18.97
N GLN A 36 5.90 14.66 17.92
CA GLN A 36 4.62 15.29 17.56
C GLN A 36 3.47 14.81 18.46
N THR A 37 2.49 15.69 18.66
CA THR A 37 1.23 15.32 19.32
C THR A 37 0.46 14.33 18.43
N PRO A 38 0.14 13.13 18.93
CA PRO A 38 -0.62 12.15 18.16
C PRO A 38 -2.04 12.63 17.86
N THR A 39 -2.55 12.26 16.70
CA THR A 39 -3.95 12.49 16.33
C THR A 39 -4.89 11.62 17.17
N LYS A 40 -6.21 11.74 16.95
CA LYS A 40 -7.22 10.89 17.60
C LYS A 40 -7.03 9.39 17.31
N SER A 41 -6.45 9.00 16.18
CA SER A 41 -6.13 7.59 15.91
C SER A 41 -4.89 7.11 16.68
N GLY A 42 -4.06 8.02 17.21
CA GLY A 42 -2.81 7.73 17.90
C GLY A 42 -1.59 7.68 16.98
N PHE A 43 -1.74 8.01 15.70
CA PHE A 43 -0.62 8.18 14.77
C PHE A 43 -0.20 9.64 14.67
N VAL A 44 1.05 9.87 14.29
CA VAL A 44 1.65 11.20 14.05
C VAL A 44 1.95 11.36 12.56
N GLU A 45 2.26 12.57 12.08
CA GLU A 45 2.76 12.72 10.72
C GLU A 45 4.16 12.11 10.57
N PRO A 46 4.48 11.49 9.42
CA PRO A 46 3.65 11.33 8.23
C PRO A 46 2.73 10.08 8.23
N PHE A 47 2.70 9.29 9.30
CA PHE A 47 1.93 8.05 9.39
C PHE A 47 0.42 8.27 9.37
N ALA A 48 -0.05 9.34 10.02
CA ALA A 48 -1.46 9.72 10.08
C ALA A 48 -2.04 10.15 8.73
N GLY A 49 -1.20 10.60 7.79
CA GLY A 49 -1.63 11.07 6.48
C GLY A 49 -2.48 12.33 6.53
N VAL A 50 -3.36 12.49 5.55
CA VAL A 50 -4.25 13.65 5.50
C VAL A 50 -5.39 13.47 6.51
N HIS A 51 -5.53 14.43 7.43
CA HIS A 51 -6.46 14.34 8.56
C HIS A 51 -7.90 13.93 8.19
N ARG A 52 -8.46 14.45 7.09
CA ARG A 52 -9.84 14.12 6.68
C ARG A 52 -10.04 12.65 6.29
N TYR A 53 -8.98 11.96 5.87
CA TYR A 53 -9.03 10.57 5.41
C TYR A 53 -8.62 9.57 6.49
N GLU A 54 -7.94 10.01 7.54
CA GLU A 54 -7.50 9.20 8.68
C GLU A 54 -8.60 8.26 9.22
N LYS A 55 -9.82 8.76 9.36
CA LYS A 55 -10.99 7.99 9.85
C LYS A 55 -11.49 6.89 8.91
N LEU A 56 -10.99 6.86 7.66
CA LEU A 56 -11.34 5.86 6.65
C LEU A 56 -10.39 4.66 6.68
N ALA A 57 -9.20 4.84 7.27
CA ALA A 57 -8.25 3.77 7.50
C ALA A 57 -8.74 2.79 8.60
N PRO A 58 -8.13 1.60 8.72
CA PRO A 58 -8.46 0.62 9.73
C PRO A 58 -8.33 1.21 11.13
N THR A 59 -9.27 0.87 12.01
CA THR A 59 -9.14 1.15 13.43
C THR A 59 -8.57 -0.06 14.16
N GLN A 60 -8.10 0.16 15.39
CA GLN A 60 -7.62 -0.93 16.24
C GLN A 60 -8.72 -1.97 16.46
N VAL A 61 -8.36 -3.25 16.47
CA VAL A 61 -9.24 -4.33 16.94
C VAL A 61 -9.70 -4.04 18.38
N ALA A 62 -10.99 -4.27 18.63
CA ALA A 62 -11.58 -4.31 19.96
C ALA A 62 -11.69 -5.74 20.49
N HIS A 63 -11.84 -6.71 19.58
CA HIS A 63 -12.00 -8.13 19.90
C HIS A 63 -11.13 -9.01 18.97
N SER A 64 -10.71 -10.17 19.47
CA SER A 64 -9.82 -11.09 18.74
C SER A 64 -10.42 -11.60 17.42
N TRP A 65 -11.72 -11.86 17.37
CA TRP A 65 -12.40 -12.33 16.15
C TRP A 65 -12.33 -11.34 14.97
N GLN A 66 -12.01 -10.07 15.24
CA GLN A 66 -11.83 -9.04 14.21
C GLN A 66 -10.45 -9.10 13.54
N ILE A 67 -9.48 -9.79 14.16
CA ILE A 67 -8.13 -9.92 13.64
C ILE A 67 -8.20 -10.61 12.28
N ASN A 68 -7.52 -10.01 11.30
CA ASN A 68 -7.43 -10.45 9.91
C ASN A 68 -8.77 -10.57 9.16
N GLN A 69 -9.85 -9.99 9.65
CA GLN A 69 -11.10 -9.94 8.90
C GLN A 69 -11.00 -8.96 7.74
N ALA A 70 -11.61 -9.31 6.61
CA ALA A 70 -11.70 -8.46 5.44
C ALA A 70 -12.70 -7.30 5.64
N ILE A 71 -12.47 -6.16 4.99
CA ILE A 71 -13.41 -5.02 5.04
C ILE A 71 -14.80 -5.34 4.50
N GLY A 72 -14.90 -6.23 3.52
CA GLY A 72 -16.13 -6.52 2.79
C GLY A 72 -16.47 -5.47 1.71
N GLN A 73 -17.27 -5.87 0.72
CA GLN A 73 -17.50 -5.07 -0.49
C GLN A 73 -18.24 -3.77 -0.21
N ARG A 74 -19.31 -3.80 0.61
CA ARG A 74 -20.09 -2.60 0.94
C ARG A 74 -19.20 -1.51 1.55
N ARG A 75 -18.38 -1.87 2.53
CA ARG A 75 -17.49 -0.93 3.19
C ARG A 75 -16.38 -0.43 2.27
N ALA A 76 -15.84 -1.31 1.41
CA ALA A 76 -14.89 -0.90 0.38
C ALA A 76 -15.48 0.18 -0.54
N ASP A 77 -16.69 -0.03 -1.05
CA ASP A 77 -17.35 0.92 -1.94
C ASP A 77 -17.63 2.27 -1.24
N GLU A 78 -18.01 2.25 0.06
CA GLU A 78 -18.16 3.45 0.88
C GLU A 78 -16.86 4.23 1.08
N ILE A 79 -15.76 3.53 1.41
CA ILE A 79 -14.44 4.14 1.56
C ILE A 79 -14.01 4.76 0.24
N ALA A 80 -14.12 4.01 -0.86
CA ALA A 80 -13.79 4.45 -2.21
C ALA A 80 -14.52 5.76 -2.56
N LYS A 81 -15.83 5.84 -2.33
CA LYS A 81 -16.61 7.08 -2.54
C LYS A 81 -16.04 8.25 -1.73
N LYS A 82 -15.73 8.04 -0.45
CA LYS A 82 -15.24 9.09 0.47
C LYS A 82 -13.82 9.57 0.14
N ILE A 83 -13.01 8.75 -0.52
CA ILE A 83 -11.68 9.13 -1.00
C ILE A 83 -11.67 9.63 -2.45
N GLY A 84 -12.83 9.78 -3.09
CA GLY A 84 -12.95 10.34 -4.45
C GLY A 84 -12.84 9.31 -5.59
N LEU A 85 -12.97 8.01 -5.29
CA LEU A 85 -13.07 6.95 -6.29
C LEU A 85 -14.54 6.64 -6.64
N LYS A 86 -14.75 6.13 -7.84
CA LYS A 86 -16.05 5.74 -8.42
C LYS A 86 -15.90 4.38 -9.08
N LYS A 87 -16.80 3.44 -8.74
CA LYS A 87 -16.77 2.06 -9.24
C LYS A 87 -16.91 1.96 -10.77
N SER A 88 -17.59 2.91 -11.41
CA SER A 88 -17.74 2.97 -12.87
C SER A 88 -16.45 3.35 -13.61
N ASN A 89 -15.45 3.85 -12.90
CA ASN A 89 -14.18 4.29 -13.46
C ASN A 89 -13.01 3.39 -13.01
N VAL A 90 -13.25 2.16 -12.57
CA VAL A 90 -12.19 1.19 -12.26
C VAL A 90 -11.88 0.33 -13.48
N PHE A 91 -10.86 -0.52 -13.39
CA PHE A 91 -10.59 -1.49 -14.46
C PHE A 91 -11.77 -2.46 -14.60
N THR A 92 -12.08 -2.82 -15.84
CA THR A 92 -12.95 -3.98 -16.09
C THR A 92 -12.24 -5.26 -15.65
N LYS A 93 -13.01 -6.35 -15.43
CA LYS A 93 -12.43 -7.67 -15.11
C LYS A 93 -11.38 -8.12 -16.14
N LYS A 94 -11.62 -7.84 -17.42
CA LYS A 94 -10.68 -8.14 -18.52
C LYS A 94 -9.41 -7.29 -18.41
N GLN A 95 -9.54 -5.99 -18.18
CA GLN A 95 -8.39 -5.10 -17.99
C GLN A 95 -7.55 -5.51 -16.79
N TYR A 96 -8.18 -5.81 -15.65
CA TYR A 96 -7.49 -6.30 -14.46
C TYR A 96 -6.68 -7.57 -14.77
N ARG A 97 -7.31 -8.57 -15.39
CA ARG A 97 -6.65 -9.83 -15.76
C ARG A 97 -5.45 -9.60 -16.69
N LEU A 98 -5.60 -8.77 -17.72
CA LEU A 98 -4.50 -8.45 -18.64
C LEU A 98 -3.36 -7.74 -17.90
N PHE A 99 -3.69 -6.75 -17.07
CA PHE A 99 -2.71 -5.96 -16.32
C PHE A 99 -1.85 -6.82 -15.38
N ILE A 100 -2.48 -7.66 -14.55
CA ILE A 100 -1.76 -8.51 -13.58
C ILE A 100 -1.06 -9.72 -14.22
N THR A 101 -1.34 -10.02 -15.48
CA THR A 101 -0.63 -11.08 -16.24
C THR A 101 0.44 -10.52 -17.18
N GLY A 102 0.64 -9.19 -17.21
CA GLY A 102 1.61 -8.55 -18.10
C GLY A 102 1.23 -8.62 -19.57
N ARG A 103 -0.07 -8.73 -19.86
CA ARG A 103 -0.64 -8.78 -21.22
C ARG A 103 -1.26 -7.43 -21.58
N GLY A 104 -1.73 -7.31 -22.82
CA GLY A 104 -2.19 -6.03 -23.37
C GLY A 104 -1.03 -5.24 -23.99
N LYS A 105 -1.34 -4.10 -24.59
CA LYS A 105 -0.34 -3.26 -25.26
C LYS A 105 0.61 -2.65 -24.22
N GLY A 106 1.92 -2.84 -24.41
CA GLY A 106 2.93 -2.43 -23.42
C GLY A 106 2.88 -3.22 -22.11
N GLY A 107 2.37 -4.46 -22.15
CA GLY A 107 2.39 -5.38 -21.02
C GLY A 107 3.81 -5.80 -20.66
N ASP A 108 4.11 -5.89 -19.36
CA ASP A 108 5.37 -6.39 -18.83
C ASP A 108 5.09 -7.43 -17.74
N ARG A 109 5.57 -8.66 -17.94
CA ARG A 109 5.32 -9.79 -17.02
C ARG A 109 6.00 -9.59 -15.67
N SER A 110 7.17 -8.95 -15.65
CA SER A 110 7.93 -8.72 -14.41
C SER A 110 7.23 -7.70 -13.51
N SER A 111 6.84 -6.55 -14.06
CA SER A 111 6.03 -5.53 -13.40
C SER A 111 4.69 -6.09 -12.93
N ALA A 112 3.99 -6.82 -13.81
CA ALA A 112 2.70 -7.42 -13.49
C ALA A 112 2.78 -8.42 -12.34
N LYS A 113 3.85 -9.23 -12.28
CA LYS A 113 4.11 -10.16 -11.18
C LYS A 113 4.31 -9.43 -9.85
N LEU A 114 5.00 -8.29 -9.84
CA LEU A 114 5.15 -7.47 -8.63
C LEU A 114 3.80 -6.92 -8.16
N VAL A 115 2.95 -6.46 -9.09
CA VAL A 115 1.58 -5.99 -8.77
C VAL A 115 0.74 -7.13 -8.19
N ASP A 116 0.69 -8.29 -8.85
CA ASP A 116 -0.12 -9.42 -8.38
C ASP A 116 0.32 -9.89 -6.98
N GLN A 117 1.63 -10.02 -6.76
CA GLN A 117 2.18 -10.36 -5.45
C GLN A 117 1.82 -9.32 -4.39
N SER A 118 1.89 -8.03 -4.72
CA SER A 118 1.55 -6.95 -3.81
C SER A 118 0.08 -6.98 -3.41
N VAL A 119 -0.83 -7.20 -4.37
CA VAL A 119 -2.27 -7.37 -4.09
C VAL A 119 -2.51 -8.58 -3.19
N ARG A 120 -1.83 -9.71 -3.44
CA ARG A 120 -1.95 -10.91 -2.59
C ARG A 120 -1.47 -10.66 -1.15
N ILE A 121 -0.36 -9.95 -0.97
CA ILE A 121 0.17 -9.60 0.35
C ILE A 121 -0.79 -8.67 1.12
N LEU A 122 -1.25 -7.60 0.47
CA LEU A 122 -2.11 -6.59 1.09
C LEU A 122 -3.55 -7.08 1.35
N THR A 123 -3.90 -8.25 0.81
CA THR A 123 -5.19 -8.93 1.04
C THR A 123 -5.03 -10.23 1.83
N ASN A 124 -3.98 -10.34 2.66
CA ASN A 124 -3.70 -11.51 3.50
C ASN A 124 -4.61 -11.59 4.75
N THR A 125 -5.90 -11.75 4.50
CA THR A 125 -6.98 -11.88 5.50
C THR A 125 -7.46 -13.33 5.64
N VAL A 126 -8.39 -13.58 6.56
CA VAL A 126 -9.12 -14.84 6.65
C VAL A 126 -9.71 -15.19 5.28
N GLY A 127 -9.54 -16.45 4.86
CA GLY A 127 -9.89 -16.94 3.52
C GLY A 127 -8.85 -16.66 2.43
N ARG A 128 -7.74 -15.97 2.75
CA ARG A 128 -6.64 -15.64 1.82
C ARG A 128 -5.26 -15.77 2.48
N PRO A 129 -4.88 -16.97 2.95
CA PRO A 129 -3.56 -17.18 3.49
C PRO A 129 -2.48 -16.94 2.43
N LEU A 130 -1.36 -16.37 2.89
CA LEU A 130 -0.09 -16.48 2.19
C LEU A 130 0.52 -17.82 2.56
N TYR A 131 1.34 -18.36 1.66
CA TYR A 131 2.00 -19.64 1.86
C TYR A 131 3.51 -19.47 1.68
N SER A 132 4.25 -20.02 2.63
CA SER A 132 5.71 -20.02 2.68
C SER A 132 6.23 -21.44 2.73
N LYS A 133 7.38 -21.72 2.11
CA LYS A 133 8.02 -23.03 2.17
C LYS A 133 9.05 -23.01 3.29
N ILE A 134 8.76 -23.67 4.41
CA ILE A 134 9.63 -23.71 5.59
C ILE A 134 10.00 -25.17 5.86
N HIS A 135 11.30 -25.50 5.80
CA HIS A 135 11.80 -26.87 5.92
C HIS A 135 11.06 -27.86 4.99
N GLY A 136 10.86 -27.47 3.74
CA GLY A 136 10.15 -28.29 2.74
C GLY A 136 8.62 -28.27 2.84
N LYS A 137 8.04 -27.84 3.96
CA LYS A 137 6.59 -27.83 4.20
C LYS A 137 5.96 -26.50 3.82
N LEU A 138 4.75 -26.55 3.24
CA LEU A 138 3.96 -25.36 2.94
C LEU A 138 3.23 -24.91 4.20
N VAL A 139 3.57 -23.74 4.71
CA VAL A 139 3.01 -23.17 5.95
C VAL A 139 2.11 -21.98 5.60
N PRO A 140 0.81 -22.03 5.92
CA PRO A 140 -0.08 -20.88 5.74
C PRO A 140 0.14 -19.83 6.84
N SER A 141 -0.01 -18.56 6.48
CA SER A 141 0.01 -17.43 7.42
C SER A 141 -1.05 -16.39 7.05
N VAL A 142 -1.69 -15.81 8.06
CA VAL A 142 -2.66 -14.71 7.93
C VAL A 142 -2.29 -13.63 8.95
N LEU A 143 -1.69 -12.52 8.48
CA LEU A 143 -1.06 -11.54 9.38
C LEU A 143 -1.34 -10.07 9.00
N ALA A 144 -2.24 -9.82 8.06
CA ALA A 144 -2.47 -8.48 7.54
C ALA A 144 -2.90 -7.46 8.61
N SER A 145 -3.68 -7.84 9.62
CA SER A 145 -4.06 -6.92 10.70
C SER A 145 -2.87 -6.44 11.53
N TYR A 146 -1.81 -7.24 11.66
CA TYR A 146 -0.58 -6.81 12.34
C TYR A 146 0.28 -5.88 11.47
N GLY A 147 -0.05 -5.75 10.18
CA GLY A 147 0.83 -5.12 9.19
C GLY A 147 2.08 -5.95 8.93
N LEU A 148 1.98 -7.29 9.03
CA LEU A 148 3.08 -8.22 8.80
C LEU A 148 2.72 -9.21 7.69
N MET A 149 3.74 -9.86 7.14
CA MET A 149 3.63 -10.98 6.22
C MET A 149 4.74 -11.99 6.47
N VAL A 150 4.55 -13.22 6.01
CA VAL A 150 5.64 -14.20 5.89
C VAL A 150 6.03 -14.29 4.42
N ASN A 151 7.30 -14.06 4.10
CA ASN A 151 7.80 -14.20 2.74
C ASN A 151 8.00 -15.66 2.36
N LYS A 152 8.30 -15.91 1.09
CA LYS A 152 8.40 -17.28 0.54
C LYS A 152 9.46 -18.13 1.24
N SER A 153 10.50 -17.49 1.78
CA SER A 153 11.62 -18.09 2.50
C SER A 153 11.29 -18.40 3.97
N GLY A 154 10.10 -18.02 4.47
CA GLY A 154 9.70 -18.25 5.85
C GLY A 154 10.09 -17.15 6.84
N MET A 155 10.49 -15.98 6.35
CA MET A 155 10.81 -14.83 7.20
C MET A 155 9.58 -13.96 7.42
N LEU A 156 9.32 -13.60 8.67
CA LEU A 156 8.32 -12.62 9.09
C LEU A 156 8.88 -11.22 8.91
N GLU A 157 8.12 -10.34 8.23
CA GLU A 157 8.51 -8.97 7.95
C GLU A 157 7.29 -8.05 7.74
N SER A 158 7.53 -6.74 7.76
CA SER A 158 6.54 -5.75 7.31
C SER A 158 6.41 -5.78 5.78
N PRO A 159 5.20 -5.67 5.20
CA PRO A 159 5.05 -5.48 3.76
C PRO A 159 5.80 -4.25 3.21
N ALA A 160 6.19 -3.30 4.05
CA ALA A 160 6.98 -2.16 3.61
C ALA A 160 8.50 -2.37 3.63
N ASN A 161 8.96 -3.56 4.04
CA ASN A 161 10.38 -3.95 4.00
C ASN A 161 10.96 -3.84 2.59
N SER A 162 12.23 -3.47 2.46
CA SER A 162 12.92 -3.27 1.17
C SER A 162 12.89 -4.51 0.26
N SER A 163 12.85 -5.71 0.84
CA SER A 163 12.82 -6.96 0.08
C SER A 163 11.42 -7.30 -0.46
N ALA A 164 10.36 -6.75 0.14
CA ALA A 164 8.98 -7.11 -0.13
C ALA A 164 8.50 -6.62 -1.50
N PRO A 165 7.69 -7.41 -2.24
CA PRO A 165 7.10 -6.98 -3.51
C PRO A 165 6.32 -5.66 -3.40
N THR A 166 5.60 -5.47 -2.29
CA THR A 166 4.85 -4.26 -1.93
C THR A 166 5.70 -3.01 -1.78
N ARG A 167 7.01 -3.14 -1.54
CA ARG A 167 7.95 -2.01 -1.56
C ARG A 167 8.56 -1.81 -2.94
N LYS A 168 8.91 -2.89 -3.64
CA LYS A 168 9.47 -2.87 -4.99
C LYS A 168 8.48 -2.37 -6.05
N VAL A 169 7.19 -2.57 -5.81
CA VAL A 169 6.13 -2.14 -6.74
C VAL A 169 6.04 -0.62 -6.87
N ASN A 170 6.62 0.17 -5.96
CA ASN A 170 6.60 1.64 -6.04
C ASN A 170 7.11 2.15 -7.39
N ALA A 171 8.23 1.61 -7.90
CA ALA A 171 8.77 1.97 -9.22
C ALA A 171 7.87 1.53 -10.39
N VAL A 172 6.99 0.56 -10.16
CA VAL A 172 6.03 0.06 -11.16
C VAL A 172 4.80 0.98 -11.26
N ILE A 173 4.39 1.59 -10.14
CA ILE A 173 3.15 2.37 -10.02
C ILE A 173 3.37 3.89 -10.02
N GLU A 174 4.63 4.33 -9.98
CA GLU A 174 4.96 5.76 -10.04
C GLU A 174 4.41 6.42 -11.31
N PRO A 175 4.13 7.74 -11.27
CA PRO A 175 3.73 8.49 -12.46
C PRO A 175 4.75 8.30 -13.59
N GLY A 176 4.30 7.75 -14.72
CA GLY A 176 5.18 7.44 -15.86
C GLY A 176 5.65 5.97 -15.92
N GLY A 177 5.53 5.22 -14.82
CA GLY A 177 5.81 3.79 -14.77
C GLY A 177 4.77 2.91 -15.47
N TYR A 178 4.92 1.59 -15.28
CA TYR A 178 4.10 0.55 -15.92
C TYR A 178 2.59 0.80 -15.81
N LEU A 179 2.08 1.13 -14.61
CA LEU A 179 0.66 1.41 -14.40
C LEU A 179 0.15 2.52 -15.34
N GLY A 180 0.88 3.64 -15.40
CA GLY A 180 0.50 4.79 -16.21
C GLY A 180 0.56 4.49 -17.71
N GLN A 181 1.66 3.89 -18.17
CA GLN A 181 1.86 3.53 -19.57
C GLN A 181 0.81 2.52 -20.05
N TRP A 182 0.61 1.46 -19.28
CA TRP A 182 -0.37 0.42 -19.58
C TRP A 182 -1.79 0.99 -19.64
N CYS A 183 -2.17 1.84 -18.68
CA CYS A 183 -3.49 2.48 -18.67
C CYS A 183 -3.75 3.32 -19.93
N ARG A 184 -2.74 4.06 -20.40
CA ARG A 184 -2.85 4.90 -21.59
C ARG A 184 -3.00 4.07 -22.86
N ALA A 185 -2.33 2.91 -22.93
CA ALA A 185 -2.34 2.04 -24.09
C ALA A 185 -3.56 1.08 -24.17
N ASN A 186 -4.22 0.79 -23.05
CA ASN A 186 -5.27 -0.24 -22.96
C ASN A 186 -6.66 0.31 -22.56
N GLY A 187 -6.91 1.59 -22.85
CA GLY A 187 -8.22 2.21 -22.63
C GLY A 187 -8.62 2.42 -21.17
N ALA A 188 -7.67 2.39 -20.22
CA ALA A 188 -7.92 2.59 -18.79
C ALA A 188 -7.58 4.01 -18.29
N LYS A 189 -7.50 4.99 -19.20
CA LYS A 189 -7.20 6.41 -18.86
C LYS A 189 -8.18 7.01 -17.85
N LYS A 190 -9.47 6.64 -17.90
CA LYS A 190 -10.48 7.11 -16.93
C LYS A 190 -10.14 6.65 -15.51
N ALA A 191 -9.71 5.40 -15.35
CA ALA A 191 -9.28 4.84 -14.07
C ALA A 191 -8.03 5.53 -13.54
N LEU A 192 -7.02 5.71 -14.38
CA LEU A 192 -5.80 6.41 -14.02
C LEU A 192 -6.08 7.86 -13.58
N ARG A 193 -6.88 8.60 -14.36
CA ARG A 193 -7.24 9.99 -14.03
C ARG A 193 -8.00 10.07 -12.71
N MET A 194 -8.91 9.12 -12.45
CA MET A 194 -9.66 9.10 -11.20
C MET A 194 -8.75 8.78 -10.02
N LEU A 195 -7.84 7.82 -10.14
CA LEU A 195 -6.86 7.52 -9.11
C LEU A 195 -6.08 8.79 -8.71
N TYR A 196 -5.54 9.52 -9.68
CA TYR A 196 -4.77 10.74 -9.40
C TYR A 196 -5.61 11.94 -8.93
N ARG A 197 -6.93 11.92 -9.13
CA ARG A 197 -7.86 12.92 -8.55
C ARG A 197 -8.38 12.54 -7.16
N SER A 198 -8.10 11.32 -6.71
CA SER A 198 -8.53 10.79 -5.42
C SER A 198 -7.56 11.15 -4.30
N ALA A 199 -7.83 10.68 -3.08
CA ALA A 199 -6.93 10.78 -1.94
C ALA A 199 -5.52 10.22 -2.22
N TYR A 200 -5.39 9.30 -3.17
CA TYR A 200 -4.12 8.64 -3.53
C TYR A 200 -2.96 9.63 -3.67
N THR A 201 -3.15 10.72 -4.43
CA THR A 201 -2.06 11.65 -4.75
C THR A 201 -1.54 12.37 -3.50
N ALA A 202 -2.44 12.80 -2.62
CA ALA A 202 -2.06 13.46 -1.38
C ALA A 202 -1.42 12.47 -0.40
N GLU A 203 -2.03 11.30 -0.22
CA GLU A 203 -1.54 10.29 0.72
C GLU A 203 -0.22 9.64 0.28
N ALA A 204 0.05 9.56 -1.03
CA ALA A 204 1.32 9.01 -1.55
C ALA A 204 2.53 9.82 -1.09
N VAL A 205 2.39 11.14 -0.93
CA VAL A 205 3.46 12.00 -0.38
C VAL A 205 3.80 11.59 1.05
N TYR A 206 2.77 11.45 1.89
CA TYR A 206 2.92 11.00 3.27
C TYR A 206 3.43 9.56 3.37
N GLY A 207 2.91 8.64 2.55
CA GLY A 207 3.33 7.24 2.52
C GLY A 207 4.80 7.07 2.13
N ASN A 208 5.28 7.82 1.14
CA ASN A 208 6.69 7.84 0.75
C ASN A 208 7.59 8.34 1.89
N LYS A 209 7.18 9.44 2.56
CA LYS A 209 7.93 9.96 3.71
C LYS A 209 7.97 8.97 4.88
N ALA A 210 6.83 8.35 5.20
CA ALA A 210 6.74 7.30 6.23
C ALA A 210 7.72 6.16 5.93
N GLN A 211 7.73 5.70 4.69
CA GLN A 211 8.61 4.65 4.19
C GLN A 211 10.10 4.96 4.27
N GLN A 212 10.49 6.23 4.24
CA GLN A 212 11.88 6.67 4.34
C GLN A 212 12.35 6.75 5.81
N ILE A 213 11.47 7.14 6.74
CA ILE A 213 11.86 7.36 8.14
C ILE A 213 11.81 6.10 9.00
N SER A 214 11.00 5.10 8.65
CA SER A 214 10.76 3.91 9.50
C SER A 214 11.87 2.83 9.50
N GLY A 215 13.04 3.12 8.93
CA GLY A 215 14.21 2.22 8.97
C GLY A 215 13.96 0.83 8.36
N ALA A 216 14.76 -0.16 8.73
CA ALA A 216 14.63 -1.53 8.19
C ALA A 216 13.40 -2.28 8.74
N ALA A 217 13.08 -2.06 10.02
CA ALA A 217 11.99 -2.73 10.73
C ALA A 217 10.61 -2.39 10.14
N GLN A 218 10.43 -1.15 9.64
CA GLN A 218 9.19 -0.69 9.03
C GLN A 218 7.97 -0.94 9.94
N LEU A 219 8.18 -0.68 11.24
CA LEU A 219 7.18 -0.67 12.30
C LEU A 219 6.92 0.77 12.75
N VAL A 220 5.71 1.02 13.26
CA VAL A 220 5.28 2.35 13.68
C VAL A 220 4.62 2.27 15.05
N ALA A 221 4.95 3.24 15.89
CA ALA A 221 4.31 3.45 17.18
C ALA A 221 2.94 4.11 17.00
N ASN A 222 1.93 3.55 17.66
CA ASN A 222 0.64 4.19 17.89
C ASN A 222 0.56 4.56 19.39
N LYS A 223 0.43 5.85 19.68
CA LYS A 223 0.34 6.39 21.04
C LYS A 223 -0.90 7.28 21.14
N LYS A 224 -1.94 6.81 21.80
CA LYS A 224 -3.08 7.68 22.18
C LYS A 224 -2.80 8.32 23.53
N VAL A 225 -3.23 9.56 23.72
CA VAL A 225 -3.11 10.26 25.01
C VAL A 225 -3.68 9.38 26.13
N GLY A 226 -2.91 9.19 27.20
CA GLY A 226 -3.28 8.36 28.35
C GLY A 226 -3.25 6.84 28.09
N LYS A 227 -2.74 6.36 26.96
CA LYS A 227 -2.66 4.91 26.64
C LYS A 227 -1.23 4.44 26.40
N SER A 228 -1.00 3.15 26.65
CA SER A 228 0.28 2.50 26.34
C SER A 228 0.57 2.52 24.84
N THR A 229 1.82 2.79 24.48
CA THR A 229 2.29 2.70 23.09
C THR A 229 2.16 1.29 22.55
N LYS A 230 1.65 1.17 21.33
CA LYS A 230 1.51 -0.09 20.59
C LYS A 230 2.30 -0.03 19.30
N MET A 231 2.94 -1.13 18.91
CA MET A 231 3.63 -1.23 17.63
C MET A 231 2.72 -1.90 16.60
N VAL A 232 2.75 -1.41 15.38
CA VAL A 232 2.04 -1.99 14.23
C VAL A 232 2.96 -1.93 13.00
N GLY A 233 2.81 -2.88 12.09
CA GLY A 233 3.51 -2.82 10.81
C GLY A 233 3.01 -1.66 9.97
N MET A 234 3.92 -0.97 9.31
CA MET A 234 3.64 0.32 8.69
C MET A 234 2.57 0.25 7.59
N SER A 235 2.31 -0.91 6.96
CA SER A 235 1.24 -1.04 5.97
C SER A 235 -0.17 -0.76 6.51
N MET A 236 -0.33 -0.73 7.84
CA MET A 236 -1.60 -0.44 8.52
C MET A 236 -1.74 1.01 8.99
N VAL A 237 -0.71 1.84 8.83
CA VAL A 237 -0.85 3.27 9.13
C VAL A 237 -1.76 3.93 8.09
N PRO A 238 -2.53 4.96 8.47
CA PRO A 238 -3.53 5.55 7.58
C PRO A 238 -3.00 5.95 6.20
N SER A 239 -1.87 6.66 6.12
CA SER A 239 -1.36 7.14 4.84
C SER A 239 -1.06 6.01 3.86
N ILE A 240 -0.38 4.97 4.31
CA ILE A 240 -0.02 3.82 3.45
C ILE A 240 -1.23 2.94 3.16
N TRP A 241 -2.10 2.69 4.14
CA TRP A 241 -3.27 1.87 3.93
C TRP A 241 -4.20 2.48 2.87
N ILE A 242 -4.40 3.80 2.89
CA ILE A 242 -5.27 4.51 1.94
C ILE A 242 -4.67 4.51 0.53
N VAL A 243 -3.35 4.70 0.40
CA VAL A 243 -2.64 4.54 -0.89
C VAL A 243 -2.86 3.15 -1.47
N ASN A 244 -2.61 2.11 -0.67
CA ASN A 244 -2.78 0.72 -1.06
C ASN A 244 -4.23 0.42 -1.43
N PHE A 245 -5.18 0.89 -0.64
CA PHE A 245 -6.60 0.72 -0.91
C PHE A 245 -7.01 1.38 -2.23
N ALA A 246 -6.58 2.62 -2.48
CA ALA A 246 -6.94 3.35 -3.69
C ALA A 246 -6.40 2.68 -4.96
N LEU A 247 -5.16 2.19 -4.92
CA LEU A 247 -4.56 1.41 -6.01
C LEU A 247 -5.35 0.12 -6.25
N ILE A 248 -5.52 -0.71 -5.22
CA ILE A 248 -6.18 -2.00 -5.37
C ILE A 248 -7.63 -1.81 -5.81
N TYR A 249 -8.36 -0.81 -5.30
CA TYR A 249 -9.74 -0.56 -5.68
C TYR A 249 -9.85 -0.12 -7.14
N THR A 250 -8.93 0.71 -7.62
CA THR A 250 -8.85 1.12 -9.03
C THR A 250 -8.60 -0.07 -9.95
N LEU A 251 -7.81 -1.04 -9.51
CA LEU A 251 -7.53 -2.28 -10.25
C LEU A 251 -8.69 -3.28 -10.18
N ASN A 252 -9.26 -3.49 -8.99
CA ASN A 252 -10.32 -4.45 -8.74
C ASN A 252 -11.00 -4.19 -7.37
N PRO A 253 -12.23 -3.63 -7.36
CA PRO A 253 -12.98 -3.38 -6.13
C PRO A 253 -13.16 -4.61 -5.23
N SER A 254 -13.31 -5.80 -5.81
CA SER A 254 -13.46 -7.03 -5.04
C SER A 254 -12.15 -7.54 -4.45
N ALA A 255 -11.00 -7.11 -4.98
CA ALA A 255 -9.70 -7.33 -4.34
C ALA A 255 -9.53 -6.36 -3.16
N ALA A 256 -9.88 -5.08 -3.33
CA ALA A 256 -9.80 -4.09 -2.26
C ALA A 256 -10.69 -4.46 -1.07
N ALA A 257 -11.88 -5.03 -1.36
CA ALA A 257 -12.79 -5.58 -0.35
C ALA A 257 -12.18 -6.66 0.58
N LYS A 258 -11.02 -7.22 0.20
CA LYS A 258 -10.28 -8.24 0.95
C LYS A 258 -9.11 -7.68 1.74
N MET A 259 -8.92 -6.36 1.78
CA MET A 259 -7.94 -5.74 2.67
C MET A 259 -8.38 -5.88 4.13
N PRO A 260 -7.44 -5.87 5.10
CA PRO A 260 -7.76 -5.98 6.52
C PRO A 260 -8.63 -4.80 7.00
N ALA A 261 -9.70 -5.12 7.72
CA ALA A 261 -10.65 -4.12 8.25
C ALA A 261 -10.16 -3.39 9.49
N LYS A 262 -9.29 -4.05 10.25
CA LYS A 262 -8.78 -3.59 11.53
C LYS A 262 -7.28 -3.84 11.61
N TRP A 263 -6.58 -3.02 12.37
CA TRP A 263 -5.20 -3.30 12.76
C TRP A 263 -5.13 -3.87 14.18
N ALA A 264 -4.13 -4.68 14.44
CA ALA A 264 -3.85 -5.28 15.74
C ALA A 264 -2.42 -4.93 16.18
N PRO A 265 -2.20 -4.69 17.49
CA PRO A 265 -0.86 -4.46 18.00
C PRO A 265 0.00 -5.71 17.79
N ILE A 266 1.22 -5.53 17.29
CA ILE A 266 2.22 -6.59 17.22
C ILE A 266 2.59 -6.97 18.66
N PRO A 267 2.62 -8.27 19.01
CA PRO A 267 3.08 -8.71 20.32
C PRO A 267 4.49 -8.18 20.61
N ARG A 268 4.73 -7.66 21.81
CA ARG A 268 5.97 -6.94 22.17
C ARG A 268 7.24 -7.72 21.84
N ARG A 269 7.25 -9.03 22.10
CA ARG A 269 8.38 -9.93 21.82
C ARG A 269 8.71 -9.97 20.32
N VAL A 270 7.68 -9.96 19.47
CA VAL A 270 7.81 -9.99 18.01
C VAL A 270 8.32 -8.64 17.49
N ALA A 271 7.72 -7.53 17.96
CA ALA A 271 8.12 -6.19 17.56
C ALA A 271 9.60 -5.92 17.87
N LYS A 272 10.04 -6.20 19.11
CA LYS A 272 11.45 -6.04 19.51
C LYS A 272 12.41 -6.87 18.67
N ALA A 273 12.02 -8.09 18.30
CA ALA A 273 12.86 -8.96 17.49
C ALA A 273 13.03 -8.42 16.06
N ILE A 274 11.97 -7.89 15.47
CA ILE A 274 12.01 -7.23 14.16
C ILE A 274 12.87 -5.97 14.22
N GLU A 275 12.71 -5.14 15.26
CA GLU A 275 13.49 -3.91 15.47
C GLU A 275 14.99 -4.18 15.65
N ALA A 276 15.35 -5.24 16.37
CA ALA A 276 16.74 -5.63 16.59
C ALA A 276 17.39 -6.25 15.33
N SER A 277 16.61 -6.65 14.33
CA SER A 277 17.12 -7.21 13.09
C SER A 277 17.60 -6.12 12.14
N SER A 278 18.85 -6.22 11.67
CA SER A 278 19.42 -5.30 10.67
C SER A 278 18.61 -5.22 9.37
N THR A 279 17.95 -6.31 8.99
CA THR A 279 17.08 -6.39 7.81
C THR A 279 15.61 -6.16 8.11
N GLY A 280 15.19 -6.04 9.38
CA GLY A 280 13.77 -6.02 9.76
C GLY A 280 13.03 -7.34 9.53
N GLN A 281 13.76 -8.47 9.47
CA GLN A 281 13.20 -9.80 9.20
C GLN A 281 13.56 -10.78 10.31
N VAL A 282 12.63 -11.64 10.71
CA VAL A 282 12.91 -12.70 11.70
C VAL A 282 12.29 -14.04 11.26
N PRO A 283 12.85 -15.20 11.65
CA PRO A 283 12.27 -16.50 11.27
C PRO A 283 10.85 -16.67 11.83
N TYR A 284 9.84 -16.88 10.97
CA TYR A 284 8.43 -16.89 11.39
C TYR A 284 8.12 -17.98 12.43
N LEU A 285 8.67 -19.19 12.27
CA LEU A 285 8.37 -20.30 13.18
C LEU A 285 8.75 -20.03 14.63
N ARG A 286 9.72 -19.14 14.89
CA ARG A 286 10.09 -18.75 16.26
C ARG A 286 9.02 -17.90 16.96
N TYR A 287 8.14 -17.26 16.19
CA TYR A 287 7.17 -16.28 16.69
C TYR A 287 5.71 -16.62 16.35
N ALA A 288 5.47 -17.68 15.56
CA ALA A 288 4.14 -18.04 15.06
C ALA A 288 3.10 -18.20 16.19
N SER A 289 3.48 -18.76 17.34
CA SER A 289 2.58 -18.94 18.49
C SER A 289 2.13 -17.61 19.12
N SER A 290 2.88 -16.52 18.94
CA SER A 290 2.52 -15.20 19.44
C SER A 290 1.54 -14.45 18.53
N LEU A 291 1.30 -14.94 17.31
CA LEU A 291 0.53 -14.28 16.25
C LEU A 291 -0.74 -15.06 15.88
N ARG A 292 -1.22 -15.93 16.79
CA ARG A 292 -2.46 -16.71 16.65
C ARG A 292 -3.59 -16.07 17.43
#